data_AF-A0A1J3FK47-F1
#
_entry.id   AF-A0A1J3FK47-F1
#
_cell.length_a   1.000
_cell.length_b   1.000
_cell.length_c   1.000
_cell.angle_alpha   90.00
_cell.angle_beta   90.00
_cell.angle_gamma   90.00
#
_symmetry.space_group_name_H-M   'P 1'
#
loop_
_entity.id
_entity.type
_entity.pdbx_description
1 polymer ?
#
loop_
_entity_poly.entity_id
_entity_poly.type
_entity_poly.pdbx_seq_one_letter_code
_entity_poly.pdbx_strand_id
1 'polypeptide(L)'
;MAISEAHPMLLLFLSLFLLPTLRATSFHYCDKKLDPVKVKGVEISPDPVVSGQAATFNISGSTGEEISGGKVVISVSYFGIHVHTETHDLGDETACPVAPGSFVLSHSQTLPSITPPGTYTLKMTIKDENGGRLTCISFKFKITLDSTLSVS
;
A
#
# COMPACT_ATOMS: atom_id res chain seq x y z
N MET A 1 50.35 9.52 -0.02
CA MET A 1 49.14 9.24 -0.82
C MET A 1 47.98 9.90 -0.10
N ALA A 2 47.55 11.09 -0.57
CA ALA A 2 46.42 11.80 0.02
C ALA A 2 45.15 11.20 -0.58
N ILE A 3 44.36 10.51 0.25
CA ILE A 3 43.06 9.97 -0.14
C ILE A 3 42.15 11.19 -0.30
N SER A 4 41.68 11.42 -1.53
CA SER A 4 40.86 12.58 -1.86
C SER A 4 39.48 12.42 -1.22
N GLU A 5 39.23 13.18 -0.15
CA GLU A 5 37.96 13.29 0.60
C GLU A 5 36.75 13.69 -0.29
N ALA A 6 37.00 14.12 -1.53
CA ALA A 6 35.95 14.49 -2.49
C ALA A 6 35.21 13.28 -3.09
N HIS A 7 35.82 12.10 -3.13
CA HIS A 7 35.24 10.88 -3.71
C HIS A 7 34.07 10.30 -2.90
N PRO A 8 34.16 10.12 -1.56
CA PRO A 8 33.03 9.61 -0.77
C PRO A 8 31.86 10.59 -0.73
N MET A 9 32.12 11.92 -0.75
CA MET A 9 31.06 12.93 -0.78
C MET A 9 30.26 12.85 -2.10
N LEU A 10 30.94 12.74 -3.25
CA LEU A 10 30.29 12.64 -4.57
C LEU A 10 29.40 11.39 -4.69
N LEU A 11 29.85 10.24 -4.15
CA LEU A 11 29.06 9.01 -4.12
C LEU A 11 27.80 9.15 -3.25
N LEU A 12 27.91 9.86 -2.13
CA LEU A 12 26.79 10.14 -1.23
C LEU A 12 25.76 11.06 -1.92
N PHE A 13 26.20 12.12 -2.61
CA PHE A 13 25.32 12.97 -3.39
C PHE A 13 24.62 12.22 -4.54
N LEU A 14 25.34 11.36 -5.28
CA LEU A 14 24.74 10.55 -6.35
C LEU A 14 23.69 9.56 -5.81
N SER A 15 23.91 9.01 -4.61
CA SER A 15 22.94 8.11 -3.96
C SER A 15 21.62 8.80 -3.58
N LEU A 16 21.65 10.09 -3.21
CA LEU A 16 20.44 10.86 -2.89
C LEU A 16 19.56 11.13 -4.13
N PHE A 17 20.13 11.20 -5.33
CA PHE A 17 19.38 11.39 -6.58
C PHE A 17 18.66 10.13 -7.07
N LEU A 18 19.06 8.96 -6.58
CA LEU A 18 18.44 7.66 -6.93
C LEU A 18 17.35 7.23 -5.95
N LEU A 19 17.06 8.01 -4.91
CA LEU A 19 15.98 7.71 -3.98
C LEU A 19 14.64 7.95 -4.69
N PRO A 20 13.81 6.91 -4.92
CA PRO A 20 12.47 7.12 -5.43
C PRO A 20 11.71 8.02 -4.46
N THR A 21 11.09 9.08 -4.98
CA THR A 21 10.27 9.98 -4.17
C THR A 21 9.06 9.21 -3.67
N LEU A 22 9.12 8.77 -2.41
CA LEU A 22 8.04 8.00 -1.79
C LEU A 22 6.89 8.96 -1.47
N ARG A 23 5.82 8.91 -2.27
CA ARG A 23 4.66 9.78 -2.07
C ARG A 23 3.70 9.13 -1.08
N ALA A 24 3.57 9.73 0.09
CA ALA A 24 2.61 9.29 1.09
C ALA A 24 1.18 9.55 0.61
N THR A 25 0.35 8.50 0.59
CA THR A 25 -1.07 8.59 0.26
C THR A 25 -1.87 8.91 1.53
N SER A 26 -2.73 9.93 1.46
CA SER A 26 -3.63 10.25 2.57
C SER A 26 -4.72 9.19 2.71
N PHE A 27 -4.97 8.74 3.94
CA PHE A 27 -6.04 7.81 4.28
C PHE A 27 -6.91 8.36 5.42
N HIS A 28 -8.09 7.77 5.58
CA HIS A 28 -8.99 8.05 6.69
C HIS A 28 -9.52 6.74 7.27
N TYR A 29 -9.80 6.72 8.58
CA TYR A 29 -10.50 5.61 9.19
C TYR A 29 -11.97 5.59 8.73
N CYS A 30 -12.52 4.39 8.57
CA CYS A 30 -13.90 4.21 8.10
C CYS A 30 -14.95 4.78 9.07
N ASP A 31 -14.62 4.77 10.36
CA ASP A 31 -15.45 5.29 11.44
C ASP A 31 -14.57 5.75 12.61
N LYS A 32 -15.20 6.19 13.70
CA LYS A 32 -14.51 6.71 14.89
C LYS A 32 -14.19 5.62 15.93
N LYS A 33 -14.35 4.33 15.62
CA LYS A 33 -14.08 3.29 16.63
C LYS A 33 -12.58 3.18 16.90
N LEU A 34 -12.26 2.83 18.13
CA LEU A 34 -10.90 2.51 18.53
C LEU A 34 -10.59 1.07 18.11
N ASP A 35 -9.94 0.93 16.97
CA ASP A 35 -9.50 -0.38 16.49
C ASP A 35 -8.08 -0.73 17.04
N PRO A 36 -7.75 -2.01 17.29
CA PRO A 36 -6.46 -2.44 17.84
C PRO A 36 -5.23 -2.04 17.01
N VAL A 37 -5.33 -2.11 15.68
CA VAL A 37 -4.27 -1.72 14.75
C VAL A 37 -4.39 -0.24 14.39
N LYS A 38 -3.29 0.48 14.58
CA LYS A 38 -3.14 1.89 14.18
C LYS A 38 -2.35 1.98 12.89
N VAL A 39 -2.96 2.50 11.83
CA VAL A 39 -2.31 2.73 10.55
C VAL A 39 -1.47 4.01 10.65
N LYS A 40 -0.23 3.92 10.17
CA LYS A 40 0.77 5.00 10.14
C LYS A 40 0.91 5.63 8.76
N GLY A 41 0.78 4.84 7.70
CA GLY A 41 0.97 5.33 6.34
C GLY A 41 0.46 4.35 5.29
N VAL A 42 0.17 4.90 4.11
CA VAL A 42 -0.16 4.16 2.90
C VAL A 42 0.77 4.65 1.80
N GLU A 43 1.44 3.71 1.15
CA GLU A 43 2.34 3.95 0.03
C GLU A 43 1.91 3.09 -1.14
N ILE A 44 1.95 3.67 -2.34
CA ILE A 44 1.50 3.03 -3.56
C ILE A 44 2.61 3.22 -4.59
N SER A 45 3.00 2.14 -5.26
CA SER A 45 4.06 2.18 -6.28
C SER A 45 3.68 1.32 -7.49
N PRO A 46 3.69 1.87 -8.71
CA PRO A 46 3.84 3.29 -9.02
C PRO A 46 2.62 4.12 -8.55
N ASP A 47 2.83 5.41 -8.28
CA ASP A 47 1.76 6.40 -8.05
C ASP A 47 1.89 7.55 -9.08
N PRO A 48 0.98 7.68 -10.06
CA PRO A 48 -0.25 6.89 -10.24
C PRO A 48 0.02 5.45 -10.69
N VAL A 49 -0.92 4.56 -10.36
CA VAL A 49 -0.91 3.16 -10.80
C VAL A 49 -1.12 3.09 -12.31
N VAL A 50 -0.43 2.18 -13.00
CA VAL A 50 -0.53 2.03 -14.46
C VAL A 50 -1.30 0.76 -14.81
N SER A 51 -2.37 0.89 -15.59
CA SER A 51 -3.15 -0.26 -16.08
C SER A 51 -2.26 -1.22 -16.87
N GLY A 52 -2.36 -2.52 -16.61
CA GLY A 52 -1.54 -3.55 -17.25
C GLY A 52 -0.18 -3.78 -16.62
N GLN A 53 0.23 -2.98 -15.63
CA GLN A 53 1.49 -3.14 -14.91
C GLN A 53 1.25 -3.57 -13.46
N ALA A 54 2.29 -4.12 -12.84
CA ALA A 54 2.27 -4.46 -11.42
C ALA A 54 2.22 -3.18 -10.57
N ALA A 55 1.36 -3.19 -9.55
CA ALA A 55 1.27 -2.16 -8.53
C ALA A 55 1.38 -2.78 -7.15
N THR A 56 2.13 -2.13 -6.28
CA THR A 56 2.35 -2.53 -4.89
C THR A 56 1.73 -1.50 -3.95
N PHE A 57 0.97 -1.98 -2.98
CA PHE A 57 0.33 -1.21 -1.93
C PHE A 57 0.94 -1.63 -0.59
N ASN A 58 1.66 -0.70 0.04
CA ASN A 58 2.26 -0.90 1.35
C ASN A 58 1.48 -0.11 2.40
N ILE A 59 0.93 -0.83 3.37
CA ILE A 59 0.23 -0.24 4.51
C ILE A 59 1.08 -0.46 5.75
N SER A 60 1.65 0.62 6.26
CA SER A 60 2.41 0.61 7.51
C SER A 60 1.46 0.80 8.69
N GLY A 61 1.58 -0.05 9.70
CA GLY A 61 0.75 -0.02 10.89
C GLY A 61 1.51 -0.38 12.16
N SER A 62 0.80 -0.34 13.28
CA SER A 62 1.29 -0.88 14.55
C SER A 62 0.16 -1.44 15.42
N THR A 63 0.50 -2.44 16.21
CA THR A 63 -0.40 -3.08 17.19
C THR A 63 0.29 -3.13 18.56
N GLY A 64 -0.51 -3.09 19.64
CA GLY A 64 -0.04 -3.31 21.01
C GLY A 64 -0.10 -4.78 21.45
N GLU A 65 -0.78 -5.63 20.68
CA GLU A 65 -1.02 -7.03 21.00
C GLU A 65 -0.62 -7.91 19.80
N GLU A 66 -0.31 -9.17 20.09
CA GLU A 66 -0.01 -10.16 19.05
C GLU A 66 -1.27 -10.47 18.23
N ILE A 67 -1.12 -10.54 16.90
CA ILE A 67 -2.19 -10.97 16.00
C ILE A 67 -1.76 -12.28 15.35
N SER A 68 -2.37 -13.38 15.79
CA SER A 68 -2.04 -14.74 15.33
C SER A 68 -2.26 -14.93 13.82
N GLY A 69 -3.31 -14.30 13.30
CA GLY A 69 -3.73 -14.42 11.91
C GLY A 69 -5.03 -13.65 11.67
N GLY A 70 -5.64 -13.87 10.51
CA GLY A 70 -6.89 -13.24 10.15
C GLY A 70 -7.03 -12.98 8.66
N LYS A 71 -7.90 -12.03 8.31
CA LYS A 71 -8.24 -11.74 6.90
C LYS A 71 -8.10 -10.25 6.60
N VAL A 72 -7.62 -9.96 5.39
CA VAL A 72 -7.57 -8.63 4.80
C VAL A 72 -8.65 -8.55 3.73
N VAL A 73 -9.67 -7.72 3.97
CA VAL A 73 -10.78 -7.53 3.03
C VAL A 73 -10.60 -6.19 2.32
N ILE A 74 -10.44 -6.24 1.00
CA ILE A 74 -10.25 -5.07 0.14
C ILE A 74 -11.52 -4.86 -0.67
N SER A 75 -12.04 -3.64 -0.64
CA SER A 75 -13.25 -3.23 -1.36
C SER A 75 -12.94 -1.99 -2.18
N VAL A 76 -13.08 -2.09 -3.49
CA VAL A 76 -12.74 -1.03 -4.44
C VAL A 76 -14.01 -0.42 -5.02
N SER A 77 -14.03 0.91 -5.07
CA SER A 77 -15.11 1.69 -5.70
C SER A 77 -14.57 2.64 -6.76
N TYR A 78 -15.31 2.77 -7.85
CA TYR A 78 -15.06 3.70 -8.95
C TYR A 78 -16.31 4.55 -9.18
N PHE A 79 -16.15 5.88 -9.20
CA PHE A 79 -17.29 6.82 -9.22
C PHE A 79 -18.35 6.54 -8.14
N GLY A 80 -17.94 6.07 -6.95
CA GLY A 80 -18.83 5.74 -5.84
C GLY A 80 -19.57 4.40 -5.99
N ILE A 81 -19.44 3.72 -7.13
CA ILE A 81 -20.00 2.39 -7.36
C ILE A 81 -18.97 1.35 -6.94
N HIS A 82 -19.39 0.34 -6.19
CA HIS A 82 -18.54 -0.78 -5.83
C HIS A 82 -18.25 -1.65 -7.06
N VAL A 83 -16.97 -1.88 -7.37
CA VAL A 83 -16.56 -2.59 -8.59
C VAL A 83 -15.81 -3.89 -8.32
N HIS A 84 -15.20 -4.04 -7.15
CA HIS A 84 -14.40 -5.22 -6.85
C HIS A 84 -14.27 -5.44 -5.34
N THR A 85 -14.34 -6.71 -4.90
CA THR A 85 -13.97 -7.13 -3.55
C THR A 85 -13.04 -8.33 -3.66
N GLU A 86 -12.00 -8.32 -2.85
CA GLU A 86 -11.10 -9.46 -2.64
C GLU A 86 -10.86 -9.67 -1.15
N THR A 87 -10.44 -10.88 -0.79
CA THR A 87 -10.14 -11.24 0.60
C THR A 87 -8.92 -12.15 0.60
N HIS A 88 -7.90 -11.71 1.32
CA HIS A 88 -6.62 -12.41 1.47
C HIS A 88 -6.41 -12.82 2.93
N ASP A 89 -5.60 -13.86 3.14
CA ASP A 89 -5.13 -14.19 4.48
C ASP A 89 -4.11 -13.14 4.93
N LEU A 90 -4.19 -12.71 6.19
CA LEU A 90 -3.25 -11.72 6.73
C LEU A 90 -1.80 -12.22 6.64
N GLY A 91 -1.60 -13.54 6.80
CA GLY A 91 -0.30 -14.19 6.70
C GLY A 91 0.31 -14.19 5.30
N ASP A 92 -0.49 -13.98 4.25
CA ASP A 92 0.02 -13.87 2.87
C ASP A 92 0.58 -12.46 2.60
N GLU A 93 0.11 -11.46 3.36
CA GLU A 93 0.43 -10.05 3.17
C GLU A 93 1.47 -9.52 4.16
N THR A 94 1.64 -10.21 5.30
CA THR A 94 2.65 -9.90 6.32
C THR A 94 2.97 -11.14 7.16
N ALA A 95 4.14 -11.18 7.80
CA ALA A 95 4.57 -12.34 8.57
C ALA A 95 3.69 -12.54 9.82
N CYS A 96 3.12 -13.74 9.98
CA CYS A 96 2.34 -14.14 11.15
C CYS A 96 3.12 -15.10 12.07
N PRO A 97 2.92 -15.03 13.40
CA PRO A 97 2.08 -14.05 14.10
C PRO A 97 2.68 -12.63 14.05
N VAL A 98 1.83 -11.61 13.92
CA VAL A 98 2.28 -10.22 13.95
C VAL A 98 2.56 -9.84 15.39
N ALA A 99 3.83 -9.67 15.73
CA ALA A 99 4.25 -9.27 17.06
C ALA A 99 3.82 -7.83 17.41
N PRO A 100 3.67 -7.48 18.70
CA PRO A 100 3.50 -6.10 19.13
C PRO A 100 4.60 -5.19 18.59
N GLY A 101 4.22 -4.04 18.04
CA GLY A 101 5.15 -3.13 17.38
C GLY A 101 4.67 -2.67 16.00
N SER A 102 5.62 -2.27 15.16
CA SER A 102 5.33 -1.80 13.79
C SER A 102 5.43 -2.93 12.79
N PHE A 103 4.56 -2.93 11.79
CA PHE A 103 4.58 -3.90 10.70
C PHE A 103 4.17 -3.23 9.40
N VAL A 104 4.45 -3.91 8.29
CA VAL A 104 4.02 -3.51 6.95
C VAL A 104 3.24 -4.66 6.33
N LEU A 105 2.07 -4.33 5.80
CA LEU A 105 1.26 -5.19 4.94
C LEU A 105 1.56 -4.79 3.49
N SER A 106 2.05 -5.73 2.68
CA SER A 106 2.53 -5.45 1.32
C SER A 106 1.79 -6.31 0.31
N HIS A 107 0.86 -5.69 -0.42
CA HIS A 107 0.07 -6.35 -1.45
C HIS A 107 0.52 -5.93 -2.85
N SER A 108 0.86 -6.87 -3.73
CA SER A 108 1.23 -6.59 -5.12
C SER A 108 0.31 -7.31 -6.10
N GLN A 109 -0.23 -6.58 -7.07
CA GLN A 109 -1.08 -7.14 -8.12
C GLN A 109 -0.90 -6.44 -9.46
N THR A 110 -1.08 -7.19 -10.55
CA THR A 110 -1.12 -6.63 -11.91
C THR A 110 -2.56 -6.36 -12.28
N LEU A 111 -2.90 -5.08 -12.49
CA LEU A 111 -4.25 -4.70 -12.89
C LEU A 111 -4.46 -5.00 -14.39
N PRO A 112 -5.65 -5.46 -14.82
CA PRO A 112 -5.94 -5.66 -16.23
C PRO A 112 -5.67 -4.41 -17.07
N SER A 113 -5.11 -4.55 -18.27
CA SER A 113 -4.83 -3.41 -19.16
C SER A 113 -6.09 -2.63 -19.57
N ILE A 114 -7.27 -3.25 -19.48
CA ILE A 114 -8.56 -2.63 -19.75
C ILE A 114 -9.12 -1.82 -18.56
N THR A 115 -8.38 -1.73 -17.45
CA THR A 115 -8.83 -1.00 -16.25
C THR A 115 -8.94 0.49 -16.58
N PRO A 116 -10.14 1.10 -16.45
CA PRO A 116 -10.34 2.49 -16.82
C PRO A 116 -9.45 3.46 -16.02
N PRO A 117 -8.88 4.49 -16.65
CA PRO A 117 -8.15 5.52 -15.92
C PRO A 117 -9.11 6.35 -15.06
N GLY A 118 -8.65 6.79 -13.90
CA GLY A 118 -9.45 7.61 -13.00
C GLY A 118 -9.06 7.47 -11.54
N THR A 119 -9.88 8.04 -10.65
CA THR A 119 -9.67 7.94 -9.19
C THR A 119 -10.53 6.84 -8.62
N TYR A 120 -9.88 5.89 -7.96
CA TYR A 120 -10.50 4.77 -7.26
C TYR A 120 -10.43 5.01 -5.76
N THR A 121 -11.41 4.47 -5.04
CA THR A 121 -11.41 4.45 -3.58
C THR A 121 -11.24 3.01 -3.12
N LEU A 122 -10.19 2.75 -2.34
CA LEU A 122 -9.94 1.46 -1.72
C LEU A 122 -10.32 1.56 -0.24
N LYS A 123 -11.23 0.70 0.20
CA LYS A 123 -11.54 0.46 1.60
C LYS A 123 -10.93 -0.87 2.02
N MET A 124 -10.00 -0.82 2.97
CA MET A 124 -9.34 -1.99 3.54
C MET A 124 -9.87 -2.24 4.94
N THR A 125 -10.26 -3.48 5.24
CA THR A 125 -10.63 -3.91 6.59
C THR A 125 -9.79 -5.13 6.97
N ILE A 126 -9.06 -5.04 8.08
CA ILE A 126 -8.34 -6.20 8.64
C ILE A 126 -9.19 -6.77 9.77
N LYS A 127 -9.33 -8.09 9.79
CA LYS A 127 -10.03 -8.85 10.84
C LYS A 127 -9.11 -9.91 11.42
N ASP A 128 -9.29 -10.25 12.68
CA ASP A 128 -8.66 -11.41 13.32
C ASP A 128 -9.34 -12.72 12.90
N GLU A 129 -8.82 -13.85 13.38
CA GLU A 129 -9.36 -15.19 13.11
C GLU A 129 -10.79 -15.41 13.63
N ASN A 130 -11.20 -14.66 14.65
CA ASN A 130 -12.55 -14.68 15.21
C ASN A 130 -13.52 -13.75 14.46
N GLY A 131 -13.05 -13.06 13.41
CA GLY A 131 -13.80 -12.07 12.66
C GLY A 131 -13.93 -10.71 13.35
N GLY A 132 -13.25 -10.52 14.49
CA GLY A 132 -13.12 -9.24 15.18
C GLY A 132 -12.35 -8.25 14.33
N ARG A 133 -12.78 -6.99 14.30
CA ARG A 133 -12.15 -5.98 13.44
C ARG A 133 -10.89 -5.44 14.09
N LEU A 134 -9.77 -5.55 13.38
CA LEU A 134 -8.46 -5.05 13.80
C LEU A 134 -8.19 -3.63 13.31
N THR A 135 -8.65 -3.26 12.10
CA THR A 135 -8.65 -1.87 11.61
C THR A 135 -9.54 -1.72 10.38
N CYS A 136 -9.99 -0.50 10.09
CA CYS A 136 -10.64 -0.16 8.83
C CYS A 136 -10.19 1.22 8.34
N ILE A 137 -9.60 1.27 7.15
CA ILE A 137 -9.21 2.52 6.49
C ILE A 137 -9.77 2.60 5.07
N SER A 138 -9.85 3.83 4.57
CA SER A 138 -10.21 4.14 3.20
C SER A 138 -9.25 5.19 2.65
N PHE A 139 -8.76 4.99 1.43
CA PHE A 139 -7.91 5.93 0.74
C PHE A 139 -8.23 5.95 -0.77
N LYS A 140 -7.78 7.02 -1.43
CA LYS A 140 -7.95 7.19 -2.86
C LYS A 140 -6.63 7.00 -3.57
N PHE A 141 -6.67 6.38 -4.74
CA PHE A 141 -5.51 6.24 -5.63
C PHE A 141 -5.94 6.49 -7.07
N LYS A 142 -4.97 6.86 -7.92
CA LYS A 142 -5.21 7.15 -9.33
C LYS A 142 -4.67 6.03 -10.20
N ILE A 143 -5.44 5.66 -11.22
CA ILE A 143 -5.02 4.77 -12.28
C ILE A 143 -4.89 5.57 -13.57
N THR A 144 -3.80 5.35 -14.29
CA THR A 144 -3.51 5.89 -15.63
C THR A 144 -3.31 4.76 -16.63
N LEU A 145 -3.60 5.02 -17.91
CA LEU A 145 -3.27 4.09 -18.98
C LEU A 145 -1.77 4.09 -19.25
N ASP A 146 -1.24 2.95 -19.67
CA ASP A 146 0.10 2.87 -20.21
C ASP A 146 0.16 3.64 -21.54
N SER A 147 0.97 4.71 -21.59
CA SER A 147 1.12 5.56 -22.77
C SER A 147 1.83 4.85 -23.93
N THR A 148 2.47 3.71 -23.70
CA THR A 148 3.12 2.92 -24.76
C THR A 148 2.12 2.27 -25.72
N LEU A 149 0.86 2.07 -25.30
CA LEU A 149 -0.23 1.56 -26.16
C LEU A 149 -0.89 2.64 -27.04
N SER A 150 -0.51 3.91 -26.88
CA SER A 150 -1.09 5.04 -27.63
C SER A 150 -0.31 5.40 -28.90
N VAL A 151 0.79 4.70 -29.19
CA VAL A 151 1.72 5.00 -30.31
C VAL A 151 1.79 3.88 -31.36
N SER A 152 0.95 2.84 -31.27
CA SER A 152 0.87 1.76 -32.26
C SER A 152 -0.30 1.91 -33.22
#